data_AF-A0A8H5U780-F1
#
_entry.id   AF-A0A8H5U780-F1
#
_cell.length_a   1.000
_cell.length_b   1.000
_cell.length_c   1.000
_cell.angle_alpha   90.00
_cell.angle_beta   90.00
_cell.angle_gamma   90.00
#
_symmetry.space_group_name_H-M   'P 1'
#
loop_
_entity.id
_entity.type
_entity.pdbx_description
1 polymer ?
#
loop_
_entity_poly.entity_id
_entity_poly.type
_entity_poly.pdbx_seq_one_letter_code
_entity_poly.pdbx_strand_id
1 'polypeptide(L)'
;MTDVDDANISVRFKHGIHTIYLFIDALAPFSSTATELLNVLIERYPDGLTKSFSSSEKTTYDADSTLAFGALKTPNDPSSGWVKLKTGDGEKTPVALGLKNNSLLAFAVLDEEGDDPEFEVEWPKEDEELYEE
;
A
#
# COMPACT_ATOMS: atom_id res chain seq x y z
N MET A 1 31.62 -9.23 -6.88
CA MET A 1 30.89 -7.99 -6.55
C MET A 1 29.62 -8.09 -7.35
N THR A 2 28.61 -8.74 -6.77
CA THR A 2 27.32 -9.00 -7.42
C THR A 2 26.65 -7.65 -7.64
N ASP A 3 26.30 -7.36 -8.89
CA ASP A 3 25.43 -6.25 -9.28
C ASP A 3 24.32 -6.10 -8.24
N VAL A 4 24.21 -4.90 -7.67
CA VAL A 4 23.02 -4.54 -6.91
C VAL A 4 21.89 -4.56 -7.94
N ASP A 5 20.98 -5.52 -7.79
CA ASP A 5 19.85 -5.80 -8.68
C ASP A 5 19.18 -4.52 -9.19
N ASP A 6 19.37 -4.21 -10.47
CA ASP A 6 18.68 -3.11 -11.19
C ASP A 6 17.15 -3.39 -11.36
N ALA A 7 16.65 -4.46 -10.74
CA ALA A 7 15.28 -4.92 -10.81
C ALA A 7 14.45 -4.61 -9.56
N ASN A 8 15.02 -4.17 -8.43
CA ASN A 8 14.22 -3.84 -7.24
C ASN A 8 13.79 -2.37 -7.20
N ILE A 9 12.54 -2.11 -6.81
CA ILE A 9 12.03 -0.76 -6.56
C ILE A 9 11.51 -0.63 -5.13
N SER A 10 11.71 0.53 -4.51
CA SER A 10 11.03 0.86 -3.26
C SER A 10 9.60 1.30 -3.54
N VAL A 11 8.63 0.76 -2.80
CA VAL A 11 7.22 1.16 -2.88
C VAL A 11 6.71 1.50 -1.49
N ARG A 12 5.89 2.55 -1.42
CA ARG A 12 5.22 3.03 -0.22
C ARG A 12 3.77 2.57 -0.25
N PHE A 13 3.40 1.72 0.69
CA PHE A 13 2.04 1.22 0.87
C PHE A 13 1.37 2.00 2.00
N LYS A 14 0.22 2.60 1.73
CA LYS A 14 -0.58 3.36 2.70
C LYS A 14 -1.88 2.67 3.02
N HIS A 15 -2.23 2.68 4.30
CA HIS A 15 -3.54 2.28 4.81
C HIS A 15 -3.77 2.96 6.15
N GLY A 16 -4.91 3.64 6.30
CA GLY A 16 -5.19 4.49 7.44
C GLY A 16 -4.05 5.50 7.65
N ILE A 17 -3.50 5.53 8.87
CA ILE A 17 -2.36 6.39 9.24
C ILE A 17 -0.99 5.78 8.90
N HIS A 18 -0.96 4.51 8.46
CA HIS A 18 0.28 3.76 8.29
C HIS A 18 0.90 3.98 6.92
N THR A 19 2.23 4.02 6.89
CA THR A 19 3.01 3.96 5.65
C THR A 19 4.08 2.90 5.79
N ILE A 20 3.97 1.83 5.01
CA ILE A 20 4.87 0.68 5.01
C ILE A 20 5.76 0.77 3.77
N TYR A 21 7.06 0.64 3.97
CA TYR A 21 8.05 0.71 2.90
C TYR A 21 8.56 -0.69 2.61
N LEU A 22 8.40 -1.17 1.38
CA LEU A 22 8.94 -2.45 0.93
C LEU A 22 9.85 -2.26 -0.28
N PHE A 23 10.89 -3.09 -0.36
CA PHE A 23 11.70 -3.25 -1.57
C PHE A 23 11.20 -4.48 -2.31
N ILE A 24 10.55 -4.26 -3.45
CA ILE A 24 9.92 -5.32 -4.21
C ILE A 24 10.68 -5.57 -5.52
N ASP A 25 10.63 -6.78 -6.02
CA ASP A 25 11.13 -7.12 -7.36
C ASP A 25 10.16 -6.56 -8.41
N ALA A 26 10.66 -5.67 -9.27
CA ALA A 26 9.87 -4.96 -10.28
C ALA A 26 9.48 -5.84 -11.48
N LEU A 27 10.10 -7.01 -11.62
CA LEU A 27 9.89 -7.98 -12.70
C LEU A 27 9.15 -9.25 -12.22
N ALA A 28 9.06 -9.48 -10.92
CA ALA A 28 8.24 -10.55 -10.36
C ALA A 28 6.73 -10.27 -10.52
N PRO A 29 5.86 -11.30 -10.49
CA PRO A 29 4.42 -11.13 -10.39
C PRO A 29 4.05 -10.29 -9.16
N PHE A 30 3.06 -9.39 -9.31
CA PHE A 30 2.61 -8.53 -8.23
C PHE A 30 1.97 -9.30 -7.06
N SER A 31 1.53 -10.54 -7.28
CA SER A 31 1.11 -11.44 -6.20
C SER A 31 2.22 -11.65 -5.16
N SER A 32 3.49 -11.74 -5.58
CA SER A 32 4.63 -11.82 -4.65
C SER A 32 4.72 -10.60 -3.73
N THR A 33 4.50 -9.40 -4.29
CA THR A 33 4.43 -8.15 -3.52
C THR A 33 3.27 -8.15 -2.53
N ALA A 34 2.09 -8.63 -2.96
CA ALA A 34 0.93 -8.71 -2.08
C ALA A 34 1.16 -9.67 -0.91
N THR A 35 1.73 -10.84 -1.17
CA THR A 35 2.11 -11.83 -0.14
C THR A 35 3.16 -11.27 0.81
N GLU A 36 4.19 -10.59 0.29
CA GLU A 36 5.23 -9.98 1.13
C GLU A 36 4.64 -8.91 2.05
N LEU A 37 3.77 -8.04 1.53
CA LEU A 37 3.08 -7.05 2.33
C LEU A 37 2.23 -7.71 3.43
N LEU A 38 1.43 -8.72 3.10
CA LEU A 38 0.58 -9.41 4.07
C LEU A 38 1.42 -10.07 5.18
N ASN A 39 2.54 -10.70 4.84
CA ASN A 39 3.46 -11.26 5.83
C ASN A 39 4.02 -10.18 6.78
N VAL A 40 4.42 -9.02 6.24
CA VAL A 40 4.88 -7.88 7.06
C VAL A 40 3.78 -7.38 7.98
N LEU A 41 2.54 -7.30 7.49
CA LEU A 41 1.38 -6.90 8.28
C LEU A 41 1.16 -7.85 9.47
N ILE A 42 1.16 -9.15 9.22
CA ILE A 42 0.96 -10.17 10.26
C ILE A 42 2.12 -10.15 11.29
N GLU A 43 3.36 -10.04 10.83
CA GLU A 43 4.53 -10.06 11.72
C GLU A 43 4.67 -8.81 12.59
N ARG A 44 4.41 -7.62 12.02
CA ARG A 44 4.73 -6.34 12.67
C ARG A 44 3.52 -5.67 13.30
N TYR A 45 2.33 -6.02 12.83
CA TYR A 45 1.08 -5.45 13.28
C TYR A 45 0.05 -6.57 13.55
N PRO A 46 0.36 -7.52 14.46
CA PRO A 46 -0.50 -8.67 14.71
C PRO A 46 -1.89 -8.30 15.24
N ASP A 47 -2.04 -7.13 15.88
CA ASP A 47 -3.31 -6.62 16.38
C ASP A 47 -4.09 -5.78 15.33
N GLY A 48 -3.67 -5.79 14.07
CA GLY A 48 -4.24 -5.00 12.98
C GLY A 48 -3.69 -3.58 12.86
N LEU A 49 -4.14 -2.87 11.81
CA LEU A 49 -3.73 -1.49 11.51
C LEU A 49 -4.79 -0.48 11.95
N THR A 50 -4.39 0.51 12.76
CA THR A 50 -5.25 1.66 13.11
C THR A 50 -5.63 2.48 11.87
N LYS A 51 -6.93 2.74 11.69
CA LYS A 51 -7.46 3.45 10.52
C LYS A 51 -7.28 4.96 10.57
N SER A 52 -7.44 5.58 11.75
CA SER A 52 -7.43 7.05 11.90
C SER A 52 -6.74 7.51 13.18
N PHE A 53 -6.23 8.75 13.20
CA PHE A 53 -5.72 9.36 14.43
C PHE A 53 -6.81 9.64 15.47
N SER A 54 -8.05 9.81 15.01
CA SER A 54 -9.21 10.14 15.85
C SER A 54 -10.03 8.92 16.30
N SER A 55 -9.72 7.72 15.79
CA SER A 55 -10.47 6.50 16.06
C SER A 55 -9.54 5.37 16.48
N SER A 56 -10.00 4.53 17.42
CA SER A 56 -9.31 3.29 17.79
C SER A 56 -9.70 2.10 16.90
N GLU A 57 -10.50 2.33 15.84
CA GLU A 57 -10.88 1.30 14.89
C GLU A 57 -9.65 0.78 14.12
N LYS A 58 -9.62 -0.54 13.94
CA LYS A 58 -8.53 -1.24 13.28
C LYS A 58 -9.02 -2.09 12.13
N THR A 59 -8.23 -2.14 11.08
CA THR A 59 -8.35 -3.12 10.00
C THR A 59 -7.62 -4.38 10.41
N THR A 60 -8.35 -5.50 10.46
CA THR A 60 -7.81 -6.83 10.75
C THR A 60 -7.53 -7.59 9.45
N TYR A 61 -6.63 -8.55 9.52
CA TYR A 61 -6.25 -9.43 8.43
C TYR A 61 -5.63 -10.71 9.00
N ASP A 62 -5.58 -11.75 8.18
CA ASP A 62 -4.97 -13.04 8.43
C ASP A 62 -4.14 -13.47 7.20
N ALA A 63 -3.60 -14.69 7.23
CA ALA A 63 -2.74 -15.21 6.16
C ALA A 63 -3.48 -15.45 4.83
N ASP A 64 -4.81 -15.57 4.86
CA ASP A 64 -5.66 -15.86 3.71
C ASP A 64 -6.35 -14.60 3.16
N SER A 65 -6.13 -13.45 3.80
CA SER A 65 -6.73 -12.18 3.44
C SER A 65 -6.28 -11.69 2.06
N THR A 66 -7.24 -11.22 1.26
CA THR A 66 -6.97 -10.69 -0.08
C THR A 66 -6.76 -9.18 -0.02
N LEU A 67 -5.69 -8.70 -0.67
CA LEU A 67 -5.37 -7.27 -0.73
C LEU A 67 -5.71 -6.69 -2.10
N ALA A 68 -6.44 -5.58 -2.09
CA ALA A 68 -6.59 -4.70 -3.24
C ALA A 68 -5.65 -3.51 -3.15
N PHE A 69 -5.24 -2.98 -4.30
CA PHE A 69 -4.27 -1.89 -4.38
C PHE A 69 -4.79 -0.73 -5.22
N GLY A 70 -4.51 0.48 -4.79
CA GLY A 70 -4.93 1.72 -5.44
C GLY A 70 -3.76 2.62 -5.73
N ALA A 71 -3.72 3.20 -6.93
CA ALA A 71 -2.80 4.29 -7.26
C ALA A 71 -3.56 5.63 -7.19
N LEU A 72 -2.86 6.72 -6.91
CA LEU A 72 -3.47 8.05 -6.96
C LEU A 72 -4.02 8.33 -8.36
N LYS A 73 -5.24 8.88 -8.44
CA LYS A 73 -5.87 9.26 -9.70
C LYS A 73 -5.06 10.32 -10.43
N THR A 74 -4.63 11.34 -9.70
CA THR A 74 -3.71 12.37 -10.16
C THR A 74 -2.40 12.22 -9.39
N PRO A 75 -1.24 12.04 -10.08
CA PRO A 75 0.05 11.94 -9.41
C PRO A 75 0.32 13.14 -8.50
N ASN A 76 0.75 12.86 -7.26
CA ASN A 76 1.05 13.86 -6.24
C ASN A 76 -0.13 14.71 -5.74
N ASP A 77 -1.37 14.35 -6.09
CA ASP A 77 -2.57 15.00 -5.55
C ASP A 77 -3.41 14.01 -4.74
N PRO A 78 -3.19 13.94 -3.41
CA PRO A 78 -3.96 13.12 -2.49
C PRO A 78 -5.48 13.35 -2.53
N SER A 79 -5.93 14.55 -2.88
CA SER A 79 -7.35 14.92 -2.89
C SER A 79 -8.11 14.33 -4.08
N SER A 80 -7.38 13.90 -5.12
CA SER A 80 -7.95 13.34 -6.35
C SER A 80 -8.57 11.94 -6.17
N GLY A 81 -8.33 11.31 -5.02
CA GLY A 81 -8.76 9.95 -4.71
C GLY A 81 -7.91 8.88 -5.39
N TRP A 82 -8.37 7.63 -5.27
CA TRP A 82 -7.65 6.43 -5.69
C TRP A 82 -8.31 5.74 -6.87
N VAL A 83 -7.49 5.08 -7.70
CA VAL A 83 -7.92 4.22 -8.79
C VAL A 83 -7.38 2.81 -8.53
N LYS A 84 -8.27 1.81 -8.49
CA LYS A 84 -7.91 0.39 -8.32
C LYS A 84 -6.92 -0.02 -9.41
N LEU A 85 -5.77 -0.57 -8.98
CA LEU A 85 -4.78 -1.16 -9.86
C LEU A 85 -5.32 -2.46 -10.45
N LYS A 86 -5.23 -2.58 -11.76
CA LYS A 86 -5.61 -3.80 -12.48
C LYS A 86 -4.44 -4.78 -12.49
N THR A 87 -4.22 -5.46 -11.37
CA THR A 87 -3.13 -6.43 -11.17
C THR A 87 -3.23 -7.66 -12.09
N GLY A 88 -4.41 -7.94 -12.65
CA GLY A 88 -4.64 -9.13 -13.48
C GLY A 88 -4.44 -10.39 -12.64
N ASP A 89 -5.19 -10.49 -11.54
CA ASP A 89 -5.10 -11.59 -10.57
C ASP A 89 -3.69 -11.77 -9.96
N GLY A 90 -2.91 -10.69 -9.96
CA GLY A 90 -1.54 -10.66 -9.44
C GLY A 90 -0.46 -11.07 -10.45
N GLU A 91 -0.81 -11.42 -11.68
CA GLU A 91 0.15 -11.89 -12.70
C GLU A 91 1.02 -10.78 -13.28
N LYS A 92 0.52 -9.54 -13.32
CA LYS A 92 1.30 -8.42 -13.89
C LYS A 92 2.49 -8.08 -13.00
N THR A 93 3.56 -7.61 -13.62
CA THR A 93 4.73 -7.11 -12.89
C THR A 93 4.51 -5.67 -12.41
N PRO A 94 5.20 -5.22 -11.33
CA PRO A 94 5.18 -3.81 -10.93
C PRO A 94 5.46 -2.82 -12.07
N VAL A 95 6.44 -3.11 -12.94
CA VAL A 95 6.73 -2.26 -14.11
C VAL A 95 5.56 -2.23 -15.10
N ALA A 96 4.91 -3.37 -15.35
CA ALA A 96 3.72 -3.42 -16.22
C ALA A 96 2.51 -2.67 -15.63
N LEU A 97 2.48 -2.50 -14.31
CA LEU A 97 1.51 -1.67 -13.59
C LEU A 97 1.89 -0.17 -13.58
N GLY A 98 3.02 0.19 -14.21
CA GLY A 98 3.51 1.57 -14.26
C GLY A 98 4.21 2.03 -12.97
N LEU A 99 4.52 1.10 -12.07
CA LEU A 99 5.22 1.41 -10.82
C LEU A 99 6.69 1.71 -11.10
N LYS A 100 7.17 2.75 -10.45
CA LYS A 100 8.55 3.23 -10.43
C LYS A 100 9.09 3.25 -9.00
N ASN A 101 10.39 3.45 -8.85
CA ASN A 101 10.97 3.66 -7.54
C ASN A 101 10.26 4.80 -6.77
N ASN A 102 9.99 4.57 -5.49
CA ASN A 102 9.18 5.39 -4.59
C ASN A 102 7.71 5.58 -5.00
N SER A 103 7.15 4.68 -5.81
CA SER A 103 5.71 4.72 -6.08
C SER A 103 4.90 4.65 -4.80
N LEU A 104 3.76 5.33 -4.79
CA LEU A 104 2.84 5.35 -3.67
C LEU A 104 1.57 4.61 -4.05
N LEU A 105 1.22 3.62 -3.24
CA LEU A 105 -0.01 2.84 -3.38
C LEU A 105 -0.80 2.90 -2.07
N ALA A 106 -2.12 2.96 -2.18
CA ALA A 106 -3.01 2.57 -1.10
C ALA A 106 -3.27 1.07 -1.18
N PHE A 107 -3.61 0.45 -0.06
CA PHE A 107 -4.15 -0.91 -0.05
C PHE A 107 -5.36 -1.02 0.88
N ALA A 108 -6.22 -2.00 0.57
CA ALA A 108 -7.39 -2.36 1.35
C ALA A 108 -7.44 -3.88 1.48
N VAL A 109 -7.91 -4.35 2.64
CA VAL A 109 -8.25 -5.76 2.86
C VAL A 109 -9.66 -5.96 2.32
N LEU A 110 -9.86 -6.94 1.45
CA LEU A 110 -11.17 -7.29 0.90
C LEU A 110 -11.86 -8.32 1.78
N ASP A 111 -13.18 -8.18 1.94
CA ASP A 111 -14.03 -9.18 2.58
C ASP A 111 -14.25 -10.38 1.65
N GLU A 112 -14.55 -10.13 0.36
CA GLU A 112 -14.69 -11.16 -0.67
C GLU A 112 -13.85 -10.84 -1.93
N GLU A 113 -13.40 -11.90 -2.63
CA GLU A 113 -12.70 -11.75 -3.89
C GLU A 113 -13.62 -11.12 -4.96
N GLY A 114 -13.24 -9.93 -5.43
CA GLY A 114 -13.99 -9.21 -6.46
C GLY A 114 -14.64 -7.91 -5.99
N ASP A 115 -14.67 -7.67 -4.67
CA ASP A 115 -15.22 -6.43 -4.12
C ASP A 115 -14.50 -5.18 -4.63
N ASP A 116 -15.26 -4.09 -4.67
CA ASP A 116 -14.73 -2.76 -4.94
C ASP A 116 -14.09 -2.23 -3.65
N PRO A 117 -12.76 -1.99 -3.65
CA PRO A 117 -12.05 -1.58 -2.45
C PRO A 117 -12.34 -0.14 -2.09
N GLU A 118 -12.49 0.12 -0.79
CA GLU A 118 -12.40 1.46 -0.22
C GLU A 118 -10.98 1.71 0.28
N PHE A 119 -10.27 2.63 -0.36
CA PHE A 119 -8.89 2.97 -0.01
C PHE A 119 -8.85 4.05 1.06
N GLU A 120 -8.94 3.62 2.32
CA GLU A 120 -8.80 4.49 3.49
C GLU A 120 -7.33 4.92 3.68
N VAL A 121 -7.04 6.21 3.48
CA VAL A 121 -5.71 6.79 3.75
C VAL A 121 -5.88 8.13 4.45
N GLU A 122 -5.32 8.24 5.65
CA GLU A 122 -5.25 9.49 6.39
C GLU A 122 -3.85 10.09 6.25
N TRP A 123 -3.79 11.29 5.68
CA TRP A 123 -2.53 11.99 5.49
C TRP A 123 -2.14 12.71 6.78
N PRO A 124 -0.84 12.66 7.16
CA PRO A 124 -0.35 13.51 8.23
C PRO A 124 -0.71 14.96 7.92
N LYS A 125 -1.32 15.63 8.90
CA LYS A 125 -1.55 17.07 8.84
C LYS A 125 -0.35 17.72 9.52
N GLU A 126 0.21 18.75 8.90
CA GLU A 126 1.05 19.67 9.65
C GLU A 126 0.13 20.40 10.63
N ASP A 127 0.36 20.26 11.93
CA ASP A 127 -0.26 21.15 12.91
C ASP A 127 0.33 22.54 12.65
N GLU A 128 -0.38 23.39 11.90
CA GLU A 128 -0.01 24.79 11.66
C GLU A 128 0.13 25.58 12.98
N GLU A 129 -0.37 25.05 14.11
CA GLU A 129 -0.25 25.64 15.45
C GLU A 129 1.12 25.47 16.12
N LEU A 130 2.08 24.75 15.51
CA LEU A 130 3.40 24.48 16.10
C LEU A 130 4.52 25.44 15.65
N TYR A 131 4.21 26.43 14.80
CA TYR A 131 5.17 27.42 14.30
C TYR A 131 4.78 28.87 14.64
N GLU A 132 4.29 29.12 15.84
CA GLU A 132 4.34 30.45 16.46
C GLU A 132 5.48 30.49 17.50
N GLU A 133 6.73 30.69 17.05
CA GLU A 133 7.79 31.32 17.86
C GLU A 133 8.77 32.13 17.02
#